data_AF-A0A934KSV3-F1
#
_entry.id   AF-A0A934KSV3-F1
#
_cell.length_a   1.000
_cell.length_b   1.000
_cell.length_c   1.000
_cell.angle_alpha   90.00
_cell.angle_beta   90.00
_cell.angle_gamma   90.00
#
_symmetry.space_group_name_H-M   'P 1'
#
loop_
_entity.id
_entity.type
_entity.pdbx_description
1 polymer ?
#
loop_
_entity_poly.entity_id
_entity_poly.type
_entity_poly.pdbx_seq_one_letter_code
_entity_poly.pdbx_strand_id
1 'polypeptide(L)'
;KQNKEKKIPFLPVDKLISEDEIDDIMQVLKEVLSSGRFTSGPYIPAFEKQLAEYLGKKYVIATSSGTDALMISLISAGVTP
;
A
#
# COMPACT_ATOMS: atom_id res chain seq x y z
N LYS A 1 7.93 0.41 45.03
CA LYS A 1 8.46 0.12 43.67
C LYS A 1 7.42 -0.72 42.91
N GLN A 2 6.44 -0.08 42.27
CA GLN A 2 5.47 -0.79 41.42
C GLN A 2 5.83 -0.52 39.97
N ASN A 3 6.76 -1.30 39.44
CA ASN A 3 7.01 -1.32 38.00
C ASN A 3 5.97 -2.29 37.41
N LYS A 4 4.74 -1.79 37.17
CA LYS A 4 3.77 -2.51 36.33
C LYS A 4 4.41 -2.59 34.96
N GLU A 5 4.78 -3.80 34.52
CA GLU A 5 5.28 -4.06 33.17
C GLU A 5 4.33 -3.42 32.16
N LYS A 6 4.75 -2.29 31.56
CA LYS A 6 4.01 -1.69 30.45
C LYS A 6 4.06 -2.71 29.31
N LYS A 7 2.94 -3.37 29.02
CA LYS A 7 2.79 -4.19 27.82
C LYS A 7 2.97 -3.28 26.61
N ILE A 8 4.13 -3.35 25.97
CA ILE A 8 4.38 -2.68 24.70
C ILE A 8 3.67 -3.51 23.63
N PRO A 9 2.68 -2.95 22.89
CA PRO A 9 2.02 -3.69 21.83
C PRO A 9 3.01 -3.97 20.69
N PHE A 10 2.95 -5.16 20.10
CA PHE A 10 3.73 -5.51 18.91
C PHE A 10 3.44 -4.55 17.75
N LEU A 11 2.16 -4.19 17.58
CA LEU A 11 1.68 -3.19 16.63
C LEU A 11 0.62 -2.32 17.32
N PRO A 12 0.84 -1.00 17.48
CA PRO A 12 -0.15 -0.10 18.08
C PRO A 12 -1.24 0.27 17.07
N VAL A 13 -2.23 -0.62 16.91
CA VAL A 13 -3.32 -0.48 15.91
C VAL A 13 -4.09 0.83 16.09
N ASP A 14 -4.23 1.29 17.34
CA ASP A 14 -4.85 2.56 17.72
C ASP A 14 -4.13 3.81 17.20
N LYS A 15 -2.94 3.66 16.61
CA LYS A 15 -2.06 4.76 16.17
C LYS A 15 -1.57 4.60 14.73
N LEU A 16 -2.15 3.69 13.95
CA LEU A 16 -1.71 3.45 12.58
C LEU A 16 -2.17 4.53 11.59
N ILE A 17 -3.26 5.24 11.91
CA ILE A 17 -3.88 6.24 11.06
C ILE A 17 -4.31 7.42 11.94
N SER A 18 -3.96 8.63 11.54
CA SER A 18 -4.39 9.89 12.17
C SER A 18 -5.78 10.34 11.71
N GLU A 19 -6.41 11.25 12.46
CA GLU A 19 -7.73 11.79 12.08
C GLU A 19 -7.68 12.51 10.72
N ASP A 20 -6.62 13.29 10.46
CA ASP A 20 -6.44 13.99 9.18
C ASP A 20 -6.31 13.01 8.00
N GLU A 21 -5.60 11.88 8.17
CA GLU A 21 -5.50 10.84 7.15
C GLU A 21 -6.84 10.15 6.86
N ILE A 22 -7.72 10.03 7.86
CA ILE A 22 -9.07 9.47 7.65
C ILE A 22 -9.87 10.39 6.72
N ASP A 23 -9.82 11.71 6.94
CA ASP A 23 -10.54 12.67 6.11
C ASP A 23 -10.05 12.64 4.65
N ASP A 24 -8.73 12.59 4.45
CA ASP A 24 -8.12 12.44 3.12
C ASP A 24 -8.58 11.15 2.42
N ILE A 25 -8.56 10.01 3.13
CA ILE A 25 -9.02 8.71 2.61
C ILE A 25 -10.51 8.79 2.22
N MET A 26 -11.35 9.40 3.05
CA MET A 26 -12.78 9.52 2.80
C MET A 26 -13.08 10.38 1.56
N GLN A 27 -12.29 11.42 1.32
CA GLN A 27 -12.39 12.22 0.09
C GLN A 27 -12.08 11.37 -1.14
N VAL A 28 -10.93 10.68 -1.15
CA VAL A 28 -10.53 9.82 -2.29
C VAL A 28 -11.54 8.69 -2.51
N LEU A 29 -12.04 8.08 -1.43
CA LEU A 29 -13.04 7.02 -1.52
C LEU A 29 -14.32 7.53 -2.19
N LYS A 30 -14.79 8.74 -1.83
CA LYS A 30 -15.96 9.37 -2.45
C LYS A 30 -15.77 9.59 -3.95
N GLU A 31 -14.58 10.03 -4.38
CA GLU A 31 -14.23 10.18 -5.79
C GLU A 31 -14.27 8.84 -6.54
N VAL A 32 -13.64 7.80 -5.98
CA VAL A 32 -13.64 6.45 -6.56
C VAL A 32 -15.06 5.92 -6.69
N LEU A 33 -15.86 5.97 -5.62
CA LEU A 33 -17.25 5.51 -5.62
C LEU A 33 -18.10 6.27 -6.64
N SER A 34 -17.94 7.59 -6.73
CA SER A 34 -18.68 8.42 -7.69
C SER A 34 -18.29 8.14 -9.14
N SER A 35 -17.03 7.78 -9.38
CA SER A 35 -16.53 7.48 -10.72
C SER A 35 -16.81 6.05 -11.20
N GLY A 36 -17.03 5.10 -10.28
CA GLY A 36 -17.18 3.67 -10.56
C GLY A 36 -15.89 2.98 -11.05
N ARG A 37 -14.74 3.68 -11.04
CA ARG A 37 -13.46 3.16 -11.56
C ARG A 37 -12.65 2.47 -10.47
N PHE A 38 -12.98 1.21 -10.17
CA PHE A 38 -12.29 0.45 -9.12
C PHE A 38 -10.95 -0.16 -9.55
N THR A 39 -10.79 -0.54 -10.82
CA THR A 39 -9.59 -1.23 -11.32
C THR A 39 -8.77 -0.44 -12.33
N SER A 40 -9.42 0.44 -13.11
CA SER A 40 -8.80 1.22 -14.20
C SER A 40 -8.82 2.73 -13.93
N GLY A 41 -8.66 3.09 -12.65
CA GLY A 41 -8.62 4.48 -12.20
C GLY A 41 -7.22 5.10 -12.31
N PRO A 42 -7.10 6.43 -12.19
CA PRO A 42 -5.83 7.16 -12.30
C PRO A 42 -4.88 6.90 -11.11
N TYR A 43 -5.39 6.32 -10.02
CA TYR A 43 -4.65 6.15 -8.76
C TYR A 43 -3.52 5.11 -8.86
N ILE A 44 -3.67 4.05 -9.66
CA ILE A 44 -2.61 3.04 -9.83
C ILE A 44 -1.39 3.63 -10.57
N PRO A 45 -1.53 4.25 -11.77
CA PRO A 45 -0.38 4.88 -12.43
C PRO A 45 0.27 6.00 -11.60
N ALA A 46 -0.53 6.77 -10.85
CA ALA A 46 -0.01 7.80 -9.97
C ALA A 46 0.83 7.22 -8.83
N PHE A 47 0.35 6.14 -8.20
CA PHE A 47 1.08 5.43 -7.16
C PHE A 47 2.39 4.82 -7.69
N GLU A 48 2.35 4.12 -8.82
CA GLU A 48 3.53 3.53 -9.45
C GLU A 48 4.59 4.59 -9.76
N LYS A 49 4.18 5.74 -10.30
CA LYS A 49 5.08 6.87 -10.58
C LYS A 49 5.72 7.42 -9.30
N GLN A 50 4.92 7.73 -8.29
CA GLN A 50 5.42 8.27 -7.03
C GLN A 50 6.39 7.30 -6.34
N LEU A 51 6.06 6.00 -6.34
CA LEU A 51 6.90 4.98 -5.75
C LEU A 51 8.20 4.77 -6.55
N ALA A 52 8.15 4.87 -7.88
CA ALA A 52 9.34 4.81 -8.73
C ALA A 52 10.30 5.98 -8.44
N GLU A 53 9.76 7.20 -8.30
CA GLU A 53 10.51 8.39 -7.91
C GLU A 53 11.13 8.23 -6.52
N TYR A 54 10.33 7.78 -5.54
CA TYR A 54 10.79 7.54 -4.17
C TYR A 54 11.94 6.51 -4.09
N LEU A 55 11.84 5.41 -4.85
CA LEU A 55 12.84 4.34 -4.86
C LEU A 55 14.03 4.61 -5.78
N GLY A 56 13.99 5.67 -6.58
CA GLY A 56 15.00 5.94 -7.62
C GLY A 56 15.06 4.83 -8.68
N LYS A 57 13.92 4.25 -9.05
CA LYS A 57 13.81 3.17 -10.05
C LYS A 57 13.12 3.67 -11.31
N LYS A 58 13.49 3.09 -12.45
CA LYS A 58 12.88 3.42 -13.75
C LYS A 58 11.44 2.89 -13.88
N TYR A 59 11.17 1.74 -13.27
CA TYR A 59 9.89 1.05 -13.36
C TYR A 59 9.46 0.52 -11.99
N VAL A 60 8.18 0.66 -11.71
CA VAL A 60 7.46 0.05 -10.59
C VAL A 60 6.13 -0.46 -11.16
N ILE A 61 5.75 -1.67 -10.76
CA ILE A 61 4.48 -2.29 -11.15
C ILE A 61 3.77 -2.72 -9.87
N ALA A 62 2.57 -2.19 -9.65
CA ALA A 62 1.72 -2.58 -8.54
C ALA A 62 1.10 -3.95 -8.80
N THR A 63 1.05 -4.80 -7.78
CA THR A 63 0.44 -6.14 -7.84
C THR A 63 -0.54 -6.30 -6.70
N SER A 64 -1.37 -7.34 -6.73
CA SER A 64 -2.37 -7.64 -5.70
C SER A 64 -1.76 -8.03 -4.35
N SER A 65 -0.54 -8.59 -4.34
CA SER A 65 0.15 -9.01 -3.12
C SER A 65 1.66 -9.15 -3.32
N GLY A 66 2.42 -9.20 -2.23
CA GLY A 66 3.85 -9.48 -2.28
C GLY A 66 4.18 -10.87 -2.84
N THR A 67 3.30 -11.86 -2.62
CA THR A 67 3.45 -13.21 -3.20
C THR A 67 3.33 -13.16 -4.72
N ASP A 68 2.34 -12.42 -5.24
CA ASP A 68 2.18 -12.26 -6.69
C ASP A 68 3.37 -11.54 -7.32
N ALA A 69 3.88 -10.48 -6.66
CA ALA A 69 5.08 -9.78 -7.10
C ALA A 69 6.27 -10.74 -7.27
N LEU A 70 6.50 -11.62 -6.28
CA LEU A 70 7.57 -12.61 -6.33
C LEU A 70 7.34 -13.65 -7.41
N MET A 71 6.14 -14.22 -7.49
CA MET A 71 5.78 -15.22 -8.48
C MET A 71 5.95 -14.69 -9.91
N ILE A 72 5.42 -13.49 -10.19
CA ILE A 72 5.58 -12.83 -11.50
C ILE A 72 7.05 -12.58 -11.80
N SER A 73 7.84 -12.14 -10.83
CA SER A 73 9.28 -11.90 -11.01
C SER A 73 10.03 -13.18 -11.35
N LEU A 74 9.75 -14.29 -10.65
CA LEU A 74 10.36 -15.59 -10.90
C LEU A 74 9.99 -16.15 -12.27
N ILE A 75 8.70 -16.14 -12.61
CA ILE A 75 8.21 -16.59 -13.92
C ILE A 75 8.86 -15.75 -15.04
N SER A 76 8.93 -14.43 -14.86
CA SER A 76 9.55 -13.52 -15.84
C SER A 76 11.06 -13.74 -15.98
N ALA A 77 11.72 -14.19 -14.93
CA ALA A 77 13.13 -14.57 -14.95
C ALA A 77 13.38 -16.00 -15.52
N GLY A 78 12.31 -16.71 -15.92
CA GLY A 78 12.40 -18.08 -16.44
C GLY A 78 12.54 -19.15 -15.36
N VAL A 79 12.28 -18.81 -14.10
CA VAL A 79 12.27 -19.78 -12.99
C VAL A 79 10.96 -20.54 -13.01
N THR A 80 11.06 -21.87 -13.17
CA THR A 80 9.94 -22.81 -13.12
C THR A 80 10.07 -23.75 -11.91
N PRO A 81 8.99 -24.47 -11.51
CA PRO A 81 9.03 -25.40 -10.38
C PRO A 81 10.13 -26.45 -10.45
#